data_AF-A0A077X822-F1
#
_entry.id   AF-A0A077X822-F1
#
_cell.length_a   1.000
_cell.length_b   1.000
_cell.length_c   1.000
_cell.angle_alpha   90.00
_cell.angle_beta   90.00
_cell.angle_gamma   90.00
#
_symmetry.space_group_name_H-M   'P 1'
#
loop_
_entity.id
_entity.type
_entity.pdbx_description
1 polymer ?
#
loop_
_entity_poly.entity_id
_entity_poly.type
_entity_poly.pdbx_seq_one_letter_code
_entity_poly.pdbx_strand_id
1 'polypeptide(L)'
;CEQFDTLRNYLPDDSSNSTTSDINKNKDIKYYCPNGESGDTECKTDLDNINAGCLWLLEQLFVKNKKSNINTVQYIIIWLSYKLNQKKYDGIKDLNEFYTKYIDNNMHYTDCKQGGVNCSNLLSNNTGYSNYKEIINGRKGLLSTNIENMSKIYDAFKPLCNMYTELDGSKTISEKSLENANKFVEKYNELNVSDIDKDSPYHQVLSTLLSDYNNLKDYCDSNSIDCSSISFLTSTETEGNGMKSSEDICDATSSFSI
;
A
#
# COMPACT_ATOMS: atom_id res chain seq x y z
N CYS A 1 -7.92 3.32 -1.01
CA CYS A 1 -8.86 2.62 -0.12
C CYS A 1 -10.00 2.03 -0.92
N GLU A 2 -10.84 2.85 -1.56
CA GLU A 2 -11.96 2.38 -2.43
C GLU A 2 -11.68 1.17 -3.33
N GLN A 3 -10.51 1.13 -3.99
CA GLN A 3 -10.18 0.00 -4.87
C GLN A 3 -9.90 -1.28 -4.09
N PHE A 4 -9.27 -1.19 -2.93
CA PHE A 4 -9.15 -2.32 -2.01
C PHE A 4 -10.50 -2.75 -1.46
N ASP A 5 -11.39 -1.79 -1.14
CA ASP A 5 -12.76 -2.06 -0.66
C ASP A 5 -13.56 -2.83 -1.72
N THR A 6 -13.48 -2.39 -2.97
CA THR A 6 -14.08 -3.06 -4.11
C THR A 6 -13.53 -4.47 -4.28
N LEU A 7 -12.21 -4.65 -4.20
CA LEU A 7 -11.58 -5.96 -4.34
C LEU A 7 -11.99 -6.91 -3.21
N ARG A 8 -12.14 -6.40 -1.98
CA ARG A 8 -12.55 -7.19 -0.81
C ARG A 8 -13.94 -7.83 -0.96
N ASN A 9 -14.81 -7.29 -1.81
CA ASN A 9 -16.10 -7.92 -2.12
C ASN A 9 -15.96 -9.23 -2.92
N TYR A 10 -14.85 -9.41 -3.63
CA TYR A 10 -14.53 -10.61 -4.41
C TYR A 10 -13.46 -11.49 -3.72
N LEU A 11 -12.54 -10.85 -3.00
CA LEU A 11 -11.46 -11.49 -2.23
C LEU A 11 -11.51 -11.02 -0.78
N PRO A 12 -12.48 -11.50 0.02
CA PRO A 12 -12.67 -11.07 1.39
C PRO A 12 -11.45 -11.40 2.25
N ASP A 13 -11.21 -10.55 3.24
CA ASP A 13 -10.15 -10.75 4.22
C ASP A 13 -10.52 -11.86 5.21
N ASP A 14 -11.78 -11.89 5.64
CA ASP A 14 -12.27 -12.86 6.61
C ASP A 14 -13.17 -13.91 5.94
N SER A 15 -12.96 -15.18 6.26
CA SER A 15 -13.76 -16.31 5.74
C SER A 15 -15.21 -16.32 6.23
N SER A 16 -15.57 -15.47 7.21
CA SER A 16 -16.90 -15.35 7.79
C SER A 16 -17.87 -14.47 6.98
N ASN A 17 -17.42 -13.81 5.91
CA ASN A 17 -18.30 -13.00 5.08
C ASN A 17 -19.21 -13.88 4.21
N SER A 18 -20.51 -13.87 4.51
CA SER A 18 -21.53 -14.68 3.84
C SER A 18 -21.90 -14.22 2.42
N THR A 19 -21.31 -13.11 1.94
CA THR A 19 -21.65 -12.43 0.68
C THR A 19 -20.42 -12.20 -0.20
N THR A 20 -19.56 -13.22 -0.32
CA THR A 20 -18.48 -13.20 -1.31
C THR A 20 -19.04 -13.26 -2.72
N SER A 21 -18.79 -12.22 -3.52
CA SER A 21 -19.11 -12.25 -4.94
C SER A 21 -18.11 -13.14 -5.66
N ASP A 22 -18.61 -14.01 -6.54
CA ASP A 22 -17.75 -14.82 -7.41
C ASP A 22 -16.88 -13.90 -8.29
N ILE A 23 -15.56 -13.99 -8.13
CA ILE A 23 -14.56 -13.20 -8.86
C ILE A 23 -14.70 -13.40 -10.38
N ASN A 24 -15.13 -14.58 -10.83
CA ASN A 24 -15.36 -14.89 -12.24
C ASN A 24 -16.60 -14.18 -12.81
N LYS A 25 -17.43 -13.54 -11.97
CA LYS A 25 -18.52 -12.67 -12.42
C LYS A 25 -18.06 -11.23 -12.66
N ASN A 26 -16.92 -10.82 -12.10
CA ASN A 26 -16.32 -9.52 -12.39
C ASN A 26 -15.45 -9.65 -13.65
N LYS A 27 -15.93 -9.12 -14.79
CA LYS A 27 -15.23 -9.22 -16.07
C LYS A 27 -13.85 -8.53 -16.06
N ASP A 28 -13.70 -7.47 -15.29
CA ASP A 28 -12.45 -6.69 -15.24
C ASP A 28 -11.37 -7.45 -14.45
N ILE A 29 -11.73 -8.12 -13.36
CA ILE A 29 -10.79 -8.98 -12.63
C ILE A 29 -10.56 -10.28 -13.41
N LYS A 30 -11.63 -10.91 -13.93
CA LYS A 30 -11.56 -12.15 -14.69
C LYS A 30 -10.63 -12.07 -15.91
N TYR A 31 -10.52 -10.90 -16.52
CA TYR A 31 -9.59 -10.65 -17.63
C TYR A 31 -8.14 -11.03 -17.31
N TYR A 32 -7.74 -10.96 -16.04
CA TYR A 32 -6.38 -11.26 -15.59
C TYR A 32 -6.16 -12.69 -15.11
N CYS A 33 -7.20 -13.52 -15.15
CA CYS A 33 -7.08 -14.93 -14.81
C CYS A 33 -6.30 -15.70 -15.90
N PRO A 34 -5.64 -16.81 -15.56
CA PRO A 34 -5.03 -17.66 -16.56
C PRO A 34 -6.07 -18.28 -17.50
N ASN A 35 -5.68 -18.55 -18.74
CA ASN A 35 -6.48 -19.36 -19.65
C ASN A 35 -6.44 -20.83 -19.19
N GLY A 36 -7.60 -21.44 -19.01
CA GLY A 36 -7.70 -22.86 -18.71
C GLY A 36 -7.46 -23.75 -19.93
N GLU A 37 -7.38 -25.07 -19.70
CA GLU A 37 -7.25 -26.10 -20.74
C GLU A 37 -8.39 -26.09 -21.77
N SER A 38 -9.57 -25.58 -21.41
CA SER A 38 -10.74 -25.43 -22.29
C SER A 38 -10.69 -24.18 -23.19
N GLY A 39 -9.69 -23.31 -23.02
CA GLY A 39 -9.58 -22.03 -23.71
C GLY A 39 -10.36 -20.87 -23.06
N ASP A 40 -11.16 -21.14 -22.03
CA ASP A 40 -11.85 -20.11 -21.26
C ASP A 40 -10.94 -19.51 -20.19
N THR A 41 -10.91 -18.18 -20.13
CA THR A 41 -10.23 -17.41 -19.08
C THR A 41 -11.01 -17.57 -17.76
N GLU A 42 -10.42 -18.14 -16.71
CA GLU A 42 -11.08 -18.34 -15.41
C GLU A 42 -10.04 -18.45 -14.30
N CYS A 43 -10.30 -17.84 -13.14
CA CYS A 43 -9.45 -18.01 -11.96
C CYS A 43 -9.93 -19.26 -11.21
N LYS A 44 -9.13 -20.32 -11.25
CA LYS A 44 -9.50 -21.64 -10.71
C LYS A 44 -8.94 -21.89 -9.32
N THR A 45 -7.78 -21.31 -9.05
CA THR A 45 -7.08 -21.45 -7.78
C THR A 45 -7.08 -20.14 -7.01
N ASP A 46 -6.87 -20.21 -5.70
CA ASP A 46 -6.72 -19.00 -4.87
C ASP A 46 -5.54 -18.15 -5.30
N LEU A 47 -4.46 -18.76 -5.80
CA LEU A 47 -3.31 -18.03 -6.33
C LEU A 47 -3.66 -17.32 -7.64
N ASP A 48 -4.52 -17.90 -8.49
CA ASP A 48 -5.04 -17.22 -9.68
C ASP A 48 -5.87 -15.99 -9.26
N ASN A 49 -6.74 -16.17 -8.25
CA ASN A 49 -7.56 -15.09 -7.71
C ASN A 49 -6.69 -13.95 -7.17
N ILE A 50 -5.68 -14.28 -6.34
CA ILE A 50 -4.75 -13.32 -5.76
C ILE A 50 -3.96 -12.58 -6.86
N ASN A 51 -3.44 -13.31 -7.84
CA ASN A 51 -2.68 -12.72 -8.94
C ASN A 51 -3.55 -11.80 -9.82
N ALA A 52 -4.78 -12.20 -10.13
CA ALA A 52 -5.73 -11.37 -10.86
C ALA A 52 -6.10 -10.11 -10.06
N GLY A 53 -6.26 -10.23 -8.75
CA GLY A 53 -6.47 -9.09 -7.84
C GLY A 53 -5.30 -8.10 -7.85
N CYS A 54 -4.05 -8.59 -7.83
CA CYS A 54 -2.85 -7.75 -7.97
C CYS A 54 -2.86 -6.94 -9.28
N LEU A 55 -3.10 -7.60 -10.41
CA LEU A 55 -3.16 -6.96 -11.72
C LEU A 55 -4.29 -5.93 -11.81
N TRP A 56 -5.47 -6.29 -11.29
CA TRP A 56 -6.60 -5.38 -11.25
C TRP A 56 -6.29 -4.14 -10.40
N LEU A 57 -5.66 -4.27 -9.23
CA LEU A 57 -5.23 -3.11 -8.44
C LEU A 57 -4.22 -2.22 -9.18
N LEU A 58 -3.25 -2.81 -9.88
CA LEU A 58 -2.28 -2.07 -10.69
C LEU A 58 -2.97 -1.25 -11.79
N GLU A 59 -3.92 -1.87 -12.50
CA GLU A 59 -4.74 -1.17 -13.51
C GLU A 59 -5.55 -0.04 -12.87
N GLN A 60 -6.30 -0.34 -11.80
CA GLN A 60 -7.16 0.65 -11.16
C GLN A 60 -6.36 1.84 -10.66
N LEU A 61 -5.21 1.62 -10.02
CA LEU A 61 -4.43 2.69 -9.41
C LEU A 61 -3.67 3.52 -10.47
N PHE A 62 -2.94 2.87 -11.37
CA PHE A 62 -1.99 3.56 -12.25
C PHE A 62 -2.57 3.95 -13.62
N VAL A 63 -3.58 3.23 -14.11
CA VAL A 63 -4.21 3.51 -15.41
C VAL A 63 -5.51 4.29 -15.23
N LYS A 64 -6.46 3.75 -14.46
CA LYS A 64 -7.79 4.37 -14.28
C LYS A 64 -7.72 5.63 -13.43
N ASN A 65 -7.12 5.52 -12.24
CA ASN A 65 -6.99 6.62 -11.28
C ASN A 65 -5.71 7.45 -11.45
N LYS A 66 -4.88 7.12 -12.46
CA LYS A 66 -3.69 7.87 -12.87
C LYS A 66 -2.75 8.26 -11.72
N LYS A 67 -2.59 7.39 -10.71
CA LYS A 67 -1.61 7.60 -9.66
C LYS A 67 -0.22 7.65 -10.29
N SER A 68 0.49 8.75 -10.13
CA SER A 68 1.83 8.92 -10.70
C SER A 68 2.92 8.42 -9.78
N ASN A 69 2.69 8.47 -8.47
CA ASN A 69 3.65 8.01 -7.48
C ASN A 69 3.67 6.48 -7.40
N ILE A 70 4.72 5.87 -7.94
CA ILE A 70 4.90 4.41 -7.90
C ILE A 70 5.06 3.84 -6.48
N ASN A 71 5.34 4.66 -5.46
CA ASN A 71 5.41 4.21 -4.07
C ASN A 71 4.06 3.60 -3.61
N THR A 72 2.95 3.97 -4.25
CA THR A 72 1.64 3.34 -4.03
C THR A 72 1.66 1.81 -4.20
N VAL A 73 2.61 1.25 -4.96
CA VAL A 73 2.73 -0.22 -5.14
C VAL A 73 2.95 -0.94 -3.80
N GLN A 74 3.51 -0.28 -2.79
CA GLN A 74 3.69 -0.89 -1.48
C GLN A 74 2.37 -1.33 -0.85
N TYR A 75 1.26 -0.63 -1.12
CA TYR A 75 -0.06 -1.01 -0.64
C TYR A 75 -0.57 -2.29 -1.30
N ILE A 76 -0.19 -2.53 -2.56
CA ILE A 76 -0.46 -3.80 -3.25
C ILE A 76 0.41 -4.91 -2.65
N ILE A 77 1.67 -4.63 -2.33
CA ILE A 77 2.59 -5.63 -1.75
C ILE A 77 2.17 -6.03 -0.34
N ILE A 78 1.74 -5.11 0.53
CA ILE A 78 1.22 -5.48 1.86
C ILE A 78 -0.07 -6.29 1.76
N TRP A 79 -0.97 -5.95 0.83
CA TRP A 79 -2.20 -6.73 0.58
C TRP A 79 -1.89 -8.13 0.06
N LEU A 80 -0.96 -8.24 -0.90
CA LEU A 80 -0.49 -9.52 -1.42
C LEU A 80 0.12 -10.37 -0.29
N SER A 81 0.97 -9.76 0.52
CA SER A 81 1.59 -10.43 1.67
C SER A 81 0.54 -10.93 2.65
N TYR A 82 -0.46 -10.11 2.96
CA TYR A 82 -1.60 -10.51 3.79
C TYR A 82 -2.31 -11.74 3.22
N LYS A 83 -2.72 -11.72 1.94
CA LYS A 83 -3.39 -12.86 1.31
C LYS A 83 -2.54 -14.14 1.27
N LEU A 84 -1.24 -14.00 1.02
CA LEU A 84 -0.29 -15.12 1.03
C LEU A 84 -0.04 -15.64 2.45
N ASN A 85 -0.21 -14.82 3.48
CA ASN A 85 -0.02 -15.22 4.88
C ASN A 85 -1.25 -15.95 5.48
N GLN A 86 -2.42 -15.90 4.83
CA GLN A 86 -3.64 -16.53 5.35
C GLN A 86 -3.58 -18.06 5.38
N LYS A 87 -2.76 -18.67 4.52
CA LYS A 87 -2.51 -20.12 4.49
C LYS A 87 -1.24 -20.44 3.73
N LYS A 88 -0.80 -21.69 3.79
CA LYS A 88 0.35 -22.16 3.02
C LYS A 88 -0.06 -22.44 1.58
N TYR A 89 0.78 -22.02 0.65
CA TYR A 89 0.64 -22.27 -0.78
C TYR A 89 1.86 -23.02 -1.29
N ASP A 90 1.65 -24.14 -1.96
CA ASP A 90 2.75 -24.97 -2.43
C ASP A 90 3.62 -24.24 -3.45
N GLY A 91 4.92 -24.13 -3.13
CA GLY A 91 5.91 -23.44 -3.96
C GLY A 91 5.87 -21.93 -3.88
N ILE A 92 5.19 -21.34 -2.89
CA ILE A 92 5.28 -19.91 -2.54
C ILE A 92 5.69 -19.79 -1.07
N LYS A 93 6.99 -19.67 -0.83
CA LYS A 93 7.56 -19.48 0.52
C LYS A 93 7.78 -18.01 0.86
N ASP A 94 8.01 -17.17 -0.15
CA ASP A 94 8.22 -15.75 0.00
C ASP A 94 7.69 -14.95 -1.22
N LEU A 95 7.79 -13.62 -1.15
CA LEU A 95 7.33 -12.72 -2.21
C LEU A 95 8.16 -12.83 -3.49
N ASN A 96 9.44 -13.23 -3.41
CA ASN A 96 10.28 -13.42 -4.59
C ASN A 96 9.90 -14.70 -5.35
N GLU A 97 9.54 -15.78 -4.65
CA GLU A 97 8.99 -16.99 -5.27
C GLU A 97 7.65 -16.67 -5.95
N PHE A 98 6.77 -15.90 -5.31
CA PHE A 98 5.52 -15.43 -5.95
C PHE A 98 5.83 -14.61 -7.21
N TYR A 99 6.73 -13.62 -7.12
CA TYR A 99 7.13 -12.80 -8.26
C TYR A 99 7.65 -13.65 -9.42
N THR A 100 8.56 -14.58 -9.15
CA THR A 100 9.19 -15.43 -10.18
C THR A 100 8.13 -16.30 -10.88
N LYS A 101 7.19 -16.85 -10.12
CA LYS A 101 6.19 -17.78 -10.64
C LYS A 101 5.02 -17.08 -11.35
N TYR A 102 4.54 -15.96 -10.84
CA TYR A 102 3.29 -15.33 -11.28
C TYR A 102 3.47 -14.00 -12.03
N ILE A 103 4.61 -13.31 -11.86
CA ILE A 103 4.83 -11.96 -12.39
C ILE A 103 5.86 -11.97 -13.52
N ASP A 104 7.02 -12.60 -13.32
CA ASP A 104 8.21 -12.42 -14.16
C ASP A 104 7.95 -12.68 -15.66
N ASN A 105 7.24 -13.76 -15.99
CA ASN A 105 6.96 -14.16 -17.37
C ASN A 105 5.47 -14.04 -17.74
N ASN A 106 4.69 -13.33 -16.95
CA ASN A 106 3.26 -13.18 -17.20
C ASN A 106 3.00 -11.99 -18.14
N MET A 107 2.34 -12.27 -19.27
CA MET A 107 2.02 -11.28 -20.30
C MET A 107 1.15 -10.13 -19.77
N HIS A 108 0.29 -10.36 -18.77
CA HIS A 108 -0.51 -9.27 -18.20
C HIS A 108 0.33 -8.25 -17.42
N TYR A 109 1.51 -8.63 -16.92
CA TYR A 109 2.42 -7.70 -16.25
C TYR A 109 3.40 -7.04 -17.22
N THR A 110 3.80 -7.75 -18.27
CA THR A 110 4.78 -7.27 -19.26
C THR A 110 4.15 -6.47 -20.39
N ASP A 111 2.87 -6.73 -20.69
CA ASP A 111 2.05 -5.93 -21.60
C ASP A 111 0.95 -5.22 -20.80
N CYS A 112 1.00 -3.88 -20.72
CA CYS A 112 -0.11 -3.12 -20.16
C CYS A 112 -1.34 -3.28 -21.07
N LYS A 113 -2.37 -3.97 -20.60
CA LYS A 113 -3.68 -4.05 -21.27
C LYS A 113 -4.80 -3.68 -20.31
N GLN A 114 -5.72 -2.83 -20.77
CA GLN A 114 -6.95 -2.46 -20.08
C GLN A 114 -8.13 -2.99 -20.90
N GLY A 115 -8.77 -4.06 -20.44
CA GLY A 115 -9.87 -4.71 -21.18
C GLY A 115 -9.46 -5.15 -22.59
N GLY A 116 -8.22 -5.60 -22.77
CA GLY A 116 -7.66 -6.00 -24.07
C GLY A 116 -7.01 -4.89 -24.89
N VAL A 117 -7.15 -3.62 -24.50
CA VAL A 117 -6.56 -2.47 -25.22
C VAL A 117 -5.20 -2.12 -24.61
N ASN A 118 -4.19 -1.87 -25.45
CA ASN A 118 -2.87 -1.44 -24.98
C ASN A 118 -2.97 -0.14 -24.15
N CYS A 119 -2.46 -0.16 -22.93
CA CYS A 119 -2.42 1.00 -22.02
C CYS A 119 -1.01 1.53 -21.74
N SER A 120 0.03 1.03 -22.40
CA SER A 120 1.43 1.38 -22.11
C SER A 120 1.73 2.88 -22.24
N ASN A 121 1.15 3.55 -23.23
CA ASN A 121 1.33 5.00 -23.39
C ASN A 121 0.69 5.80 -22.22
N LEU A 122 -0.51 5.40 -21.79
CA LEU A 122 -1.19 6.03 -20.66
C LEU A 122 -0.43 5.77 -19.36
N LEU A 123 0.01 4.54 -19.14
CA LEU A 123 0.80 4.16 -17.97
C LEU A 123 2.13 4.92 -17.93
N SER A 124 2.83 5.02 -19.06
CA SER A 124 4.12 5.70 -19.17
C SER A 124 3.98 7.21 -18.93
N ASN A 125 2.95 7.84 -19.48
CA ASN A 125 2.68 9.25 -19.21
C ASN A 125 2.39 9.54 -17.74
N ASN A 126 1.77 8.59 -17.03
CA ASN A 126 1.41 8.77 -15.62
C ASN A 126 2.60 8.46 -14.69
N THR A 127 3.35 7.39 -14.96
CA THR A 127 4.30 6.79 -14.01
C THR A 127 5.75 6.80 -14.48
N GLY A 128 6.00 7.02 -15.76
CA GLY A 128 7.30 6.84 -16.40
C GLY A 128 7.63 5.40 -16.82
N TYR A 129 6.72 4.45 -16.61
CA TYR A 129 6.92 3.02 -16.93
C TYR A 129 5.93 2.51 -17.95
N SER A 130 6.36 1.56 -18.79
CA SER A 130 5.59 1.09 -19.94
C SER A 130 4.66 -0.08 -19.61
N ASN A 131 4.92 -0.77 -18.49
CA ASN A 131 4.16 -1.94 -18.05
C ASN A 131 4.21 -2.10 -16.52
N TYR A 132 3.37 -3.00 -15.98
CA TYR A 132 3.24 -3.20 -14.55
C TYR A 132 4.45 -3.90 -13.92
N LYS A 133 5.11 -4.80 -14.65
CA LYS A 133 6.34 -5.47 -14.19
C LYS A 133 7.44 -4.46 -13.88
N GLU A 134 7.60 -3.45 -14.74
CA GLU A 134 8.56 -2.37 -14.54
C GLU A 134 8.28 -1.54 -13.28
N ILE A 135 7.00 -1.23 -13.00
CA ILE A 135 6.61 -0.54 -11.76
C ILE A 135 7.01 -1.36 -10.53
N ILE A 136 6.73 -2.66 -10.53
CA ILE A 136 7.10 -3.56 -9.44
C ILE A 136 8.63 -3.65 -9.32
N ASN A 137 9.35 -3.71 -10.45
CA ASN A 137 10.81 -3.71 -10.47
C ASN A 137 11.43 -2.43 -9.89
N GLY A 138 10.81 -1.27 -10.15
CA GLY A 138 11.22 0.00 -9.55
C GLY A 138 11.12 -0.01 -8.01
N ARG A 139 10.33 -0.92 -7.43
CA ARG A 139 10.16 -1.09 -5.99
C ARG A 139 10.48 -2.53 -5.54
N LYS A 140 11.36 -3.23 -6.28
CA LYS A 140 11.67 -4.65 -6.06
C LYS A 140 12.19 -4.95 -4.65
N GLY A 141 12.83 -3.98 -4.00
CA GLY A 141 13.28 -4.09 -2.60
C GLY A 141 12.14 -4.44 -1.62
N LEU A 142 10.89 -4.12 -1.92
CA LEU A 142 9.76 -4.51 -1.08
C LEU A 142 9.59 -6.05 -1.01
N LEU A 143 9.95 -6.77 -2.09
CA LEU A 143 9.81 -8.22 -2.20
C LEU A 143 10.82 -8.99 -1.34
N SER A 144 11.90 -8.36 -0.87
CA SER A 144 12.84 -9.01 0.05
C SER A 144 12.35 -9.05 1.49
N THR A 145 11.24 -8.40 1.80
CA THR A 145 10.68 -8.41 3.16
C THR A 145 9.88 -9.68 3.39
N ASN A 146 9.96 -10.19 4.63
CA ASN A 146 9.20 -11.36 5.05
C ASN A 146 7.67 -11.13 4.90
N ILE A 147 6.96 -12.13 4.36
CA ILE A 147 5.51 -12.11 4.13
C ILE A 147 4.74 -11.83 5.43
N GLU A 148 5.10 -12.48 6.54
CA GLU A 148 4.42 -12.31 7.83
C GLU A 148 4.56 -10.86 8.34
N ASN A 149 5.75 -10.28 8.22
CA ASN A 149 5.97 -8.89 8.62
C ASN A 149 5.15 -7.93 7.77
N MET A 150 5.21 -8.06 6.43
CA MET A 150 4.41 -7.22 5.52
C MET A 150 2.90 -7.43 5.71
N SER A 151 2.47 -8.66 6.03
CA SER A 151 1.08 -8.98 6.36
C SER A 151 0.58 -8.20 7.57
N LYS A 152 1.39 -8.07 8.63
CA LYS A 152 0.99 -7.32 9.85
C LYS A 152 0.75 -5.84 9.55
N ILE A 153 1.47 -5.25 8.59
CA ILE A 153 1.21 -3.87 8.15
C ILE A 153 -0.20 -3.74 7.58
N TYR A 154 -0.69 -4.75 6.86
CA TYR A 154 -2.05 -4.72 6.30
C TYR A 154 -3.13 -4.60 7.38
N ASP A 155 -2.92 -5.20 8.55
CA ASP A 155 -3.86 -5.12 9.68
C ASP A 155 -4.00 -3.70 10.22
N ALA A 156 -2.97 -2.84 10.09
CA ALA A 156 -3.06 -1.41 10.35
C ALA A 156 -3.59 -0.63 9.12
N PHE A 157 -3.19 -1.00 7.91
CA PHE A 157 -3.65 -0.33 6.69
C PHE A 157 -5.17 -0.42 6.47
N LYS A 158 -5.79 -1.56 6.80
CA LYS A 158 -7.24 -1.75 6.64
C LYS A 158 -8.08 -0.75 7.45
N PRO A 159 -7.90 -0.58 8.77
CA PRO A 159 -8.64 0.43 9.53
C PRO A 159 -8.31 1.86 9.07
N LEU A 160 -7.07 2.16 8.67
CA LEU A 160 -6.76 3.46 8.05
C LEU A 160 -7.64 3.69 6.82
N CYS A 161 -7.77 2.69 5.95
CA CYS A 161 -8.61 2.82 4.77
C CYS A 161 -10.09 2.96 5.08
N ASN A 162 -10.62 2.19 6.03
CA ASN A 162 -12.01 2.33 6.45
C ASN A 162 -12.29 3.73 7.01
N MET A 163 -11.34 4.32 7.75
CA MET A 163 -11.46 5.68 8.25
C MET A 163 -11.57 6.69 7.08
N TYR A 164 -10.71 6.59 6.07
CA TYR A 164 -10.81 7.45 4.87
C TYR A 164 -12.15 7.28 4.13
N THR A 165 -12.64 6.04 3.99
CA THR A 165 -13.92 5.76 3.33
C THR A 165 -15.10 6.35 4.10
N GLU A 166 -15.11 6.26 5.44
CA GLU A 166 -16.17 6.85 6.27
C GLU A 166 -16.17 8.39 6.17
N LEU A 167 -14.99 9.02 6.15
CA LEU A 167 -14.86 10.47 6.06
C LEU A 167 -15.29 11.04 4.73
N ASP A 168 -14.99 10.38 3.61
CA ASP A 168 -15.42 10.82 2.29
C ASP A 168 -16.96 10.82 2.18
N GLY A 169 -17.62 9.83 2.81
CA GLY A 169 -19.07 9.69 2.80
C GLY A 169 -19.82 10.68 3.71
N SER A 170 -19.30 10.97 4.92
CA SER A 170 -20.00 11.78 5.93
C SER A 170 -19.51 13.22 6.03
N LYS A 171 -18.29 13.52 5.54
CA LYS A 171 -17.54 14.78 5.78
C LYS A 171 -17.51 15.22 7.24
N THR A 172 -17.62 14.27 8.17
CA THR A 172 -17.65 14.49 9.62
C THR A 172 -17.03 13.28 10.32
N ILE A 173 -16.40 13.50 11.47
CA ILE A 173 -15.89 12.40 12.28
C ILE A 173 -17.08 11.61 12.85
N SER A 174 -17.28 10.39 12.35
CA SER A 174 -18.28 9.45 12.86
C SER A 174 -17.72 8.58 13.99
N GLU A 175 -18.59 7.97 14.79
CA GLU A 175 -18.18 6.96 15.80
C GLU A 175 -17.35 5.83 15.14
N LYS A 176 -17.71 5.42 13.93
CA LYS A 176 -16.96 4.43 13.15
C LYS A 176 -15.60 4.94 12.71
N SER A 177 -15.48 6.22 12.37
CA SER A 177 -14.19 6.84 12.04
C SER A 177 -13.25 6.78 13.25
N LEU A 178 -13.76 7.09 14.44
CA LEU A 178 -13.00 7.01 15.70
C LEU A 178 -12.62 5.57 16.07
N GLU A 179 -13.53 4.62 15.91
CA GLU A 179 -13.24 3.20 16.14
C GLU A 179 -12.12 2.71 15.22
N ASN A 180 -12.17 3.07 13.93
CA ASN A 180 -11.11 2.74 12.97
C ASN A 180 -9.79 3.46 13.29
N ALA A 181 -9.82 4.73 13.70
CA ALA A 181 -8.63 5.45 14.13
C ALA A 181 -7.94 4.79 15.33
N ASN A 182 -8.72 4.37 16.33
CA ASN A 182 -8.19 3.66 17.50
C ASN A 182 -7.61 2.29 17.12
N LYS A 183 -8.30 1.52 16.26
CA LYS A 183 -7.79 0.24 15.73
C LYS A 183 -6.50 0.42 14.93
N PHE A 184 -6.40 1.50 14.15
CA PHE A 184 -5.17 1.84 13.46
C PHE A 184 -4.02 2.04 14.45
N VAL A 185 -4.21 2.89 15.47
CA VAL A 185 -3.17 3.18 16.47
C VAL A 185 -2.75 1.93 17.23
N GLU A 186 -3.71 1.11 17.65
CA GLU A 186 -3.45 -0.18 18.32
C GLU A 186 -2.58 -1.08 17.44
N LYS A 187 -3.02 -1.32 16.19
CA LYS A 187 -2.31 -2.19 15.25
C LYS A 187 -0.96 -1.63 14.85
N TYR A 188 -0.85 -0.32 14.67
CA TYR A 188 0.41 0.34 14.33
C TYR A 188 1.44 0.19 15.45
N ASN A 189 1.03 0.35 16.72
CA ASN A 189 1.92 0.19 17.86
C ASN A 189 2.37 -1.26 18.09
N GLU A 190 1.62 -2.25 17.61
CA GLU A 190 2.05 -3.66 17.59
C GLU A 190 3.18 -3.93 16.58
N LEU A 191 3.35 -3.06 15.57
CA LEU A 191 4.41 -3.15 14.56
C LEU A 191 5.71 -2.63 15.20
N ASN A 192 6.46 -3.53 15.85
CA ASN A 192 7.68 -3.15 16.57
C ASN A 192 8.73 -2.52 15.64
N VAL A 193 8.96 -1.20 15.78
CA VAL A 193 9.85 -0.41 14.90
C VAL A 193 11.25 -0.22 15.49
N SER A 194 11.46 -0.50 16.79
CA SER A 194 12.65 -0.02 17.50
C SER A 194 13.96 -0.68 17.09
N ASP A 195 13.90 -1.94 16.65
CA ASP A 195 15.08 -2.76 16.31
C ASP A 195 15.29 -2.92 14.80
N ILE A 196 14.52 -2.18 14.00
CA ILE A 196 14.53 -2.30 12.53
C ILE A 196 15.35 -1.18 11.93
N ASP A 197 16.21 -1.53 10.97
CA ASP A 197 16.95 -0.56 10.16
C ASP A 197 15.99 0.44 9.48
N LYS A 198 16.21 1.73 9.70
CA LYS A 198 15.39 2.82 9.16
C LYS A 198 15.37 2.86 7.63
N ASP A 199 16.44 2.36 7.01
CA ASP A 199 16.54 2.29 5.54
C ASP A 199 15.89 1.03 4.97
N SER A 200 15.44 0.10 5.83
CA SER A 200 14.81 -1.14 5.38
C SER A 200 13.50 -0.86 4.63
N PRO A 201 13.16 -1.69 3.61
CA PRO A 201 11.89 -1.56 2.90
C PRO A 201 10.68 -1.65 3.84
N TYR A 202 10.75 -2.46 4.88
CA TYR A 202 9.70 -2.57 5.90
C TYR A 202 9.48 -1.23 6.64
N HIS A 203 10.56 -0.62 7.14
CA HIS A 203 10.48 0.66 7.84
C HIS A 203 9.94 1.78 6.92
N GLN A 204 10.36 1.82 5.65
CA GLN A 204 9.84 2.80 4.69
C GLN A 204 8.31 2.68 4.50
N VAL A 205 7.78 1.46 4.45
CA VAL A 205 6.32 1.25 4.35
C VAL A 205 5.62 1.71 5.63
N LEU A 206 6.16 1.39 6.81
CA LEU A 206 5.62 1.86 8.09
C LEU A 206 5.62 3.38 8.21
N SER A 207 6.71 4.03 7.79
CA SER A 207 6.84 5.48 7.82
C SER A 207 5.83 6.14 6.88
N THR A 208 5.61 5.56 5.70
CA THR A 208 4.60 6.08 4.78
C THR A 208 3.19 5.89 5.34
N LEU A 209 2.91 4.73 5.94
CA LEU A 209 1.60 4.45 6.53
C LEU A 209 1.27 5.40 7.68
N LEU A 210 2.27 5.70 8.53
CA LEU A 210 2.15 6.70 9.59
C LEU A 210 1.95 8.11 9.04
N SER A 211 2.72 8.48 8.03
CA SER A 211 2.53 9.76 7.35
C SER A 211 1.13 9.88 6.78
N ASP A 212 0.61 8.84 6.13
CA ASP A 212 -0.75 8.84 5.60
C ASP A 212 -1.79 8.97 6.70
N TYR A 213 -1.63 8.31 7.85
CA TYR A 213 -2.50 8.53 9.01
C TYR A 213 -2.45 9.97 9.53
N ASN A 214 -1.27 10.55 9.66
CA ASN A 214 -1.09 11.91 10.14
C ASN A 214 -1.57 12.98 9.14
N ASN A 215 -1.49 12.70 7.84
CA ASN A 215 -2.02 13.55 6.77
C ASN A 215 -3.55 13.68 6.83
N LEU A 216 -4.23 12.82 7.61
CA LEU A 216 -5.65 13.02 7.90
C LEU A 216 -5.90 14.36 8.60
N LYS A 217 -4.97 14.83 9.45
CA LYS A 217 -5.08 16.14 10.08
C LYS A 217 -5.18 17.26 9.04
N ASP A 218 -4.30 17.23 8.04
CA ASP A 218 -4.30 18.22 6.95
C ASP A 218 -5.59 18.15 6.12
N TYR A 219 -6.12 16.94 5.90
CA TYR A 219 -7.41 16.75 5.25
C TYR A 219 -8.55 17.38 6.08
N CYS A 220 -8.55 17.17 7.39
CA CYS A 220 -9.54 17.75 8.29
C CYS A 220 -9.51 19.28 8.27
N ASP A 221 -8.32 19.86 8.40
CA ASP A 221 -8.11 21.31 8.38
C ASP A 221 -8.56 21.91 7.04
N SER A 222 -8.19 21.28 5.92
CA SER A 222 -8.56 21.73 4.57
C SER A 222 -10.07 21.67 4.28
N ASN A 223 -10.79 20.77 4.97
CA ASN A 223 -12.23 20.57 4.77
C ASN A 223 -13.08 21.13 5.93
N SER A 224 -12.47 21.85 6.88
CA SER A 224 -13.16 22.39 8.08
C SER A 224 -13.89 21.30 8.89
N ILE A 225 -13.27 20.12 9.01
CA ILE A 225 -13.76 18.99 9.80
C ILE A 225 -13.07 19.03 11.16
N ASP A 226 -13.84 18.96 12.26
CA ASP A 226 -13.27 18.87 13.60
C ASP A 226 -12.76 17.44 13.87
N CYS A 227 -11.44 17.29 13.83
CA CYS A 227 -10.74 16.03 14.11
C CYS A 227 -10.02 16.01 15.47
N SER A 228 -10.42 16.90 16.39
CA SER A 228 -9.84 16.98 17.75
C SER A 228 -10.00 15.70 18.57
N SER A 229 -10.96 14.85 18.21
CA SER A 229 -11.22 13.55 18.84
C SER A 229 -10.33 12.41 18.32
N ILE A 230 -9.54 12.63 17.25
CA ILE A 230 -8.59 11.66 16.72
C ILE A 230 -7.21 11.84 17.39
N SER A 231 -6.66 10.75 17.91
CA SER A 231 -5.32 10.74 18.50
C SER A 231 -4.25 10.52 17.43
N PHE A 232 -3.63 11.59 16.98
CA PHE A 232 -2.51 11.52 16.03
C PHE A 232 -1.22 11.02 16.69
N LEU A 233 -0.42 10.29 15.93
CA LEU A 233 0.85 9.74 16.38
C LEU A 233 1.98 10.70 16.04
N THR A 234 2.89 10.98 16.97
CA THR A 234 4.08 11.76 16.66
C THR A 234 5.01 10.96 15.76
N SER A 235 5.30 11.47 14.56
CA SER A 235 6.43 10.99 13.78
C SER A 235 7.69 11.22 14.62
N THR A 236 8.39 10.16 14.98
CA THR A 236 9.72 10.28 15.61
C THR A 236 10.74 10.69 14.55
N GLU A 237 10.59 11.88 13.99
CA GLU A 237 11.74 12.59 13.43
C GLU A 237 12.68 12.84 14.60
N THR A 238 13.79 12.11 14.59
CA THR A 238 14.84 12.29 15.58
C THR A 238 15.40 13.68 15.36
N GLU A 239 15.26 14.55 16.36
CA GLU A 239 16.13 15.71 16.52
C GLU A 239 17.56 15.27 16.19
N GLY A 240 18.14 15.89 15.16
CA GLY A 240 19.53 15.69 14.82
C GLY A 240 20.39 16.10 15.99
N ASN A 241 20.87 15.12 16.74
CA ASN A 241 21.90 15.29 17.74
C ASN A 241 23.17 15.75 17.00
N GLY A 242 23.42 17.06 16.97
CA GLY A 242 24.39 17.60 16.02
C GLY A 242 24.73 19.08 16.15
N MET A 243 24.80 19.66 17.35
CA MET A 243 25.72 20.79 17.54
C MET A 243 26.27 20.81 18.97
N LYS A 244 27.50 20.32 19.10
CA LYS A 244 28.38 20.62 20.23
C LYS A 244 28.46 22.14 20.37
N SER A 245 27.93 22.67 21.47
CA SER A 245 28.41 23.93 22.02
C SER A 245 29.80 23.66 22.60
N SER A 246 30.84 23.80 21.77
CA SER A 246 32.17 24.14 22.27
C SER A 246 32.28 25.65 22.28
N GLU A 247 32.29 26.21 23.50
CA GLU A 247 32.76 27.56 23.75
C GLU A 247 34.20 27.67 23.25
N ASP A 248 34.41 28.38 22.14
CA ASP A 248 35.70 29.01 21.86
C ASP A 248 35.57 30.50 22.18
N ILE A 249 36.03 30.81 23.39
CA ILE A 249 36.47 32.14 23.79
C ILE A 249 37.74 32.43 23.00
N CYS A 250 37.69 33.38 22.07
CA CYS A 250 38.86 34.11 21.62
C CYS A 250 38.51 35.60 21.50
N ASP A 251 39.07 36.35 22.44
CA ASP A 251 39.18 37.80 22.45
C ASP A 251 39.56 38.37 21.08
N ALA A 252 38.82 39.39 20.65
CA ALA A 252 39.39 40.50 19.90
C ALA A 252 38.58 41.77 20.21
N THR A 253 39.07 42.51 21.19
CA THR A 253 38.63 43.86 21.53
C THR A 253 38.98 44.82 20.38
N SER A 254 38.02 45.68 20.04
CA SER A 254 38.20 47.10 19.69
C SER A 254 39.07 47.46 18.46
N SER A 255 38.42 48.02 17.44
CA SER A 255 38.43 49.49 17.28
C SER A 255 37.39 49.97 16.27
N PHE A 256 36.69 51.03 16.65
CA PHE A 256 35.83 51.85 15.81
C PHE A 256 36.67 52.70 14.83
N SER A 257 36.06 53.07 13.69
CA SER A 257 35.77 54.46 13.29
C SER A 257 35.83 54.64 11.78
N ILE A 258 34.69 54.99 11.16
CA ILE A 258 34.37 56.36 10.71
C ILE A 258 32.94 56.65 11.14
#